data_AF-A0A659S1F0-F1
#
_entry.id   AF-A0A659S1F0-F1
#
_cell.length_a   1.000
_cell.length_b   1.000
_cell.length_c   1.000
_cell.angle_alpha   90.00
_cell.angle_beta   90.00
_cell.angle_gamma   90.00
#
_symmetry.space_group_name_H-M   'P 1'
#
loop_
_entity.id
_entity.type
_entity.pdbx_description
1 polymer ?
#
loop_
_entity_poly.entity_id
_entity_poly.type
_entity_poly.pdbx_seq_one_letter_code
_entity_poly.pdbx_strand_id
1 'polypeptide(L)'
;MPGEKQQTGVSRRTLVKSAALGSLALAAGGVSLPFGMRTAAAAVQQAMRNEEDKIVWGACSVNCGSRCALRLHVKDNEVWWVETDNTGDDVYGNHQVRACLRGRSIRRRINHPDRLNYPMKRVGRRGEGKFERISWQEALDTISASLKKTVETYGNEAVYIHYSSGIVGGNITRSSPAASPVKRLMNCYGGSLNQYGSYSTAQISCAMPYTYGSNDGNSTSDIENSKLVVMFGNNPAETRMSGGGITWFLEQARERSNARMIVIDPRYTDTAAGREDEWIPIRPGTDAALVAGIAWVLINENLVDQPFLDNYCIGYDEKTLPADAPPNGHYKAYILGQGEDGIAKTPQWASHITGIPADRIIKLAREIGSVKPAYICQGWGPQRQANGEQTARAIAM
;
A
#
# COMPACT_ATOMS: atom_id res chain seq x y z
N MET A 1 15.57 -45.63 -55.87
CA MET A 1 14.49 -45.73 -54.85
C MET A 1 14.99 -45.13 -53.55
N PRO A 2 14.45 -43.99 -53.10
CA PRO A 2 14.57 -43.52 -51.73
C PRO A 2 13.23 -43.65 -50.99
N GLY A 3 13.27 -44.23 -49.79
CA GLY A 3 12.09 -44.54 -48.99
C GLY A 3 11.36 -43.32 -48.42
N GLU A 4 10.04 -43.30 -48.61
CA GLU A 4 9.11 -42.35 -47.98
C GLU A 4 9.01 -42.61 -46.48
N LYS A 5 9.29 -41.58 -45.67
CA LYS A 5 8.90 -41.55 -44.25
C LYS A 5 7.39 -41.24 -44.17
N GLN A 6 6.58 -42.24 -43.86
CA GLN A 6 5.16 -42.06 -43.51
C GLN A 6 5.02 -41.22 -42.23
N GLN A 7 4.42 -40.03 -42.34
CA GLN A 7 3.90 -39.26 -41.22
C GLN A 7 2.63 -39.96 -40.66
N THR A 8 2.76 -40.67 -39.55
CA THR A 8 1.61 -41.14 -38.77
C THR A 8 1.10 -40.03 -37.85
N GLY A 9 0.39 -39.06 -38.42
CA GLY A 9 -0.32 -38.03 -37.66
C GLY A 9 -1.83 -38.29 -37.65
N VAL A 10 -2.42 -38.54 -36.48
CA VAL A 10 -3.87 -38.66 -36.34
C VAL A 10 -4.50 -37.28 -36.55
N SER A 11 -5.36 -37.14 -37.57
CA SER A 11 -6.03 -35.86 -37.84
C SER A 11 -7.00 -35.49 -36.69
N ARG A 12 -7.19 -34.18 -36.42
CA ARG A 12 -8.20 -33.70 -35.46
C ARG A 12 -9.60 -34.29 -35.72
N ARG A 13 -9.94 -34.51 -37.00
CA ARG A 13 -11.22 -35.09 -37.41
C ARG A 13 -11.31 -36.59 -37.08
N THR A 14 -10.19 -37.30 -37.16
CA THR A 14 -10.09 -38.71 -36.72
C THR A 14 -10.23 -38.79 -35.21
N LEU A 15 -9.54 -37.92 -34.45
CA LEU A 15 -9.63 -37.88 -32.99
C LEU A 15 -11.07 -37.64 -32.49
N VAL A 16 -11.80 -36.69 -33.10
CA VAL A 16 -13.20 -36.39 -32.73
C VAL A 16 -14.15 -37.55 -33.08
N LYS A 17 -13.95 -38.22 -34.23
CA LYS A 17 -14.72 -39.42 -34.58
C LYS A 17 -14.43 -40.59 -33.63
N SER A 18 -13.17 -40.77 -33.24
CA SER A 18 -12.74 -41.79 -32.28
C SER A 18 -13.28 -41.52 -30.88
N ALA A 19 -13.35 -40.25 -30.46
CA ALA A 19 -13.92 -39.85 -29.18
C ALA A 19 -15.43 -40.15 -29.12
N ALA A 20 -16.18 -39.82 -30.18
CA ALA A 20 -17.61 -40.11 -30.26
C ALA A 20 -17.94 -41.62 -30.21
N LEU A 21 -17.13 -42.45 -30.89
CA LEU A 21 -17.25 -43.92 -30.86
C LEU A 21 -16.82 -44.51 -29.51
N GLY A 22 -15.79 -43.95 -28.87
CA GLY A 22 -15.32 -44.36 -27.55
C GLY A 22 -16.34 -44.09 -26.43
N SER A 23 -17.03 -42.95 -26.48
CA SER A 23 -18.10 -42.62 -25.54
C SER A 23 -19.35 -43.52 -25.68
N LEU A 24 -19.66 -44.01 -26.88
CA LEU A 24 -20.74 -44.97 -27.11
C LEU A 24 -20.38 -46.39 -26.66
N ALA A 25 -19.11 -46.80 -26.82
CA ALA A 25 -18.62 -48.11 -26.38
C ALA A 25 -18.48 -48.23 -24.85
N LEU A 26 -18.24 -47.13 -24.14
CA LEU A 26 -18.14 -47.11 -22.67
C LEU A 26 -19.51 -47.18 -21.96
N ALA A 27 -20.59 -46.72 -22.60
CA ALA A 27 -21.95 -46.78 -22.04
C ALA A 27 -22.56 -48.20 -22.12
N ALA A 28 -22.10 -49.03 -23.06
CA ALA A 28 -22.48 -50.43 -23.19
C ALA A 28 -21.32 -51.32 -22.72
N GLY A 29 -21.22 -51.57 -21.41
CA GLY A 29 -20.09 -52.24 -20.74
C GLY A 29 -19.80 -53.69 -21.16
N GLY A 30 -19.46 -53.93 -22.43
CA GLY A 30 -19.34 -55.27 -23.00
C GLY A 30 -18.22 -55.50 -24.02
N VAL A 31 -17.28 -54.57 -24.23
CA VAL A 31 -16.15 -54.80 -25.16
C VAL A 31 -14.80 -54.55 -24.49
N SER A 32 -13.97 -55.58 -24.42
CA SER A 32 -12.58 -55.53 -23.98
C SER A 32 -11.72 -54.79 -25.01
N LEU A 33 -11.30 -53.57 -24.70
CA LEU A 33 -10.39 -52.79 -25.54
C LEU A 33 -8.99 -53.44 -25.58
N PRO A 34 -8.32 -53.45 -26.75
CA PRO A 34 -6.94 -53.92 -26.87
C PRO A 34 -6.00 -53.09 -25.98
N PHE A 35 -4.96 -53.72 -25.43
CA PHE A 35 -4.08 -53.15 -24.39
C PHE A 35 -3.57 -51.73 -24.67
N GLY A 36 -3.35 -51.36 -25.95
CA GLY A 36 -2.88 -50.03 -26.36
C GLY A 36 -3.92 -48.91 -26.28
N MET A 37 -5.22 -49.22 -26.23
CA MET A 37 -6.30 -48.23 -26.07
C MET A 37 -6.68 -47.99 -24.62
N ARG A 38 -6.24 -48.85 -23.67
CA ARG A 38 -6.49 -48.66 -22.24
C ARG A 38 -5.77 -47.45 -21.66
N THR A 39 -4.56 -47.17 -22.12
CA THR A 39 -3.80 -45.97 -21.72
C THR A 39 -4.42 -44.69 -22.28
N ALA A 40 -4.89 -44.70 -23.53
CA ALA A 40 -5.62 -43.58 -24.12
C ALA A 40 -6.98 -43.36 -23.46
N ALA A 41 -7.74 -44.42 -23.19
CA ALA A 41 -9.00 -44.36 -22.46
C ALA A 41 -8.80 -43.92 -21.00
N ALA A 42 -7.77 -44.41 -20.31
CA ALA A 42 -7.41 -43.96 -18.96
C ALA A 42 -6.94 -42.50 -18.94
N ALA A 43 -6.17 -42.05 -19.93
CA ALA A 43 -5.76 -40.65 -20.07
C ALA A 43 -6.96 -39.73 -20.38
N VAL A 44 -7.90 -40.17 -21.22
CA VAL A 44 -9.16 -39.46 -21.47
C VAL A 44 -10.04 -39.46 -20.23
N GLN A 45 -10.16 -40.58 -19.51
CA GLN A 45 -10.96 -40.69 -18.28
C GLN A 45 -10.33 -39.94 -17.10
N GLN A 46 -9.00 -39.79 -17.08
CA GLN A 46 -8.26 -38.95 -16.13
C GLN A 46 -8.32 -37.46 -16.52
N ALA A 47 -8.37 -37.13 -17.82
CA ALA A 47 -8.64 -35.78 -18.31
C ALA A 47 -10.12 -35.37 -18.20
N MET A 48 -11.04 -36.36 -18.16
CA MET A 48 -12.48 -36.20 -17.96
C MET A 48 -12.90 -36.42 -16.51
N ARG A 49 -11.97 -36.79 -15.63
CA ARG A 49 -12.19 -36.63 -14.19
C ARG A 49 -12.24 -35.13 -13.98
N ASN A 50 -13.46 -34.59 -13.92
CA ASN A 50 -13.71 -33.26 -13.39
C ASN A 50 -12.93 -33.20 -12.07
N GLU A 51 -11.84 -32.43 -12.01
CA GLU A 51 -11.27 -32.09 -10.71
C GLU A 51 -12.42 -31.44 -9.95
N GLU A 52 -12.74 -31.96 -8.76
CA GLU A 52 -13.75 -31.33 -7.93
C GLU A 52 -13.40 -29.86 -7.77
N ASP A 53 -14.40 -29.00 -7.98
CA ASP A 53 -14.27 -27.57 -7.78
C ASP A 53 -13.69 -27.33 -6.38
N LYS A 54 -12.47 -26.79 -6.32
CA LYS A 54 -11.77 -26.57 -5.06
C LYS A 54 -11.59 -25.09 -4.79
N ILE A 55 -11.74 -24.72 -3.53
CA ILE A 55 -11.49 -23.37 -3.06
C ILE A 55 -10.11 -23.35 -2.42
N VAL A 56 -9.21 -22.51 -2.95
CA VAL A 56 -7.87 -22.31 -2.40
C VAL A 56 -7.71 -20.88 -1.93
N TRP A 57 -7.03 -20.70 -0.80
CA TRP A 57 -6.70 -19.38 -0.29
C TRP A 57 -5.54 -18.76 -1.07
N GLY A 58 -5.74 -17.52 -1.48
CA GLY A 58 -4.73 -16.64 -2.04
C GLY A 58 -4.74 -15.29 -1.34
N ALA A 59 -3.83 -14.42 -1.76
CA ALA A 59 -3.73 -13.07 -1.24
C ALA A 59 -3.72 -12.06 -2.38
N CYS A 60 -4.37 -10.92 -2.17
CA CYS A 60 -4.28 -9.79 -3.08
C CYS A 60 -2.86 -9.22 -3.03
N SER A 61 -2.21 -9.18 -4.19
CA SER A 61 -0.84 -8.69 -4.33
C SER A 61 -0.76 -7.22 -4.79
N VAL A 62 -1.89 -6.52 -4.86
CA VAL A 62 -1.87 -5.07 -5.15
C VAL A 62 -1.14 -4.33 -4.03
N ASN A 63 -0.22 -3.44 -4.39
CA ASN A 63 0.62 -2.67 -3.46
C ASN A 63 -0.16 -1.54 -2.74
N CYS A 64 -1.25 -1.91 -2.05
CA CYS A 64 -2.05 -1.04 -1.19
C CYS A 64 -1.79 -1.27 0.30
N GLY A 65 -0.95 -2.25 0.64
CA GLY A 65 -0.59 -2.62 2.02
C GLY A 65 -1.53 -3.60 2.72
N SER A 66 -2.79 -3.76 2.27
CA SER A 66 -3.79 -4.55 3.00
C SER A 66 -3.71 -6.07 2.82
N ARG A 67 -3.12 -6.58 1.73
CA ARG A 67 -2.96 -8.02 1.47
C ARG A 67 -4.24 -8.86 1.67
N CYS A 68 -5.39 -8.35 1.22
CA CYS A 68 -6.69 -8.98 1.44
C CYS A 68 -6.71 -10.46 1.05
N ALA A 69 -7.41 -11.26 1.86
CA ALA A 69 -7.59 -12.67 1.58
C ALA A 69 -8.53 -12.87 0.38
N LEU A 70 -8.16 -13.82 -0.48
CA LEU A 70 -8.90 -14.19 -1.67
C LEU A 70 -9.22 -15.67 -1.60
N ARG A 71 -10.48 -16.02 -1.83
CA ARG A 71 -10.92 -17.40 -2.00
C ARG A 71 -11.01 -17.67 -3.49
N LEU A 72 -10.02 -18.37 -4.03
CA LEU A 72 -9.92 -18.67 -5.46
C LEU A 72 -10.65 -19.98 -5.73
N HIS A 73 -11.69 -19.91 -6.56
CA HIS A 73 -12.42 -21.10 -7.00
C HIS A 73 -11.73 -21.64 -8.25
N VAL A 74 -11.23 -22.87 -8.14
CA VAL A 74 -10.39 -23.52 -9.16
C VAL A 74 -11.12 -24.72 -9.73
N LYS A 75 -11.16 -24.78 -11.06
CA LYS A 75 -11.72 -25.86 -11.85
C LYS A 75 -10.83 -26.10 -13.07
N ASP A 76 -10.52 -27.35 -13.38
CA ASP A 76 -9.67 -27.72 -14.52
C ASP A 76 -8.32 -26.98 -14.54
N ASN A 77 -7.72 -26.80 -13.36
CA ASN A 77 -6.48 -26.02 -13.13
C ASN A 77 -6.56 -24.53 -13.54
N GLU A 78 -7.77 -23.98 -13.71
CA GLU A 78 -8.01 -22.56 -13.95
C GLU A 78 -8.76 -21.94 -12.76
N VAL A 79 -8.34 -20.76 -12.33
CA VAL A 79 -9.14 -19.92 -11.44
C VAL A 79 -10.31 -19.36 -12.26
N TRP A 80 -11.53 -19.84 -12.00
CA TRP A 80 -12.72 -19.38 -12.74
C TRP A 80 -13.44 -18.24 -12.01
N TRP A 81 -13.36 -18.20 -10.67
CA TRP A 81 -13.96 -17.15 -9.83
C TRP A 81 -13.04 -16.73 -8.67
N VAL A 82 -13.11 -15.44 -8.31
CA VAL A 82 -12.38 -14.86 -7.18
C VAL A 82 -13.39 -14.31 -6.21
N GLU A 83 -13.52 -14.99 -5.08
CA GLU A 83 -14.33 -14.56 -3.96
C GLU A 83 -13.47 -13.82 -2.93
N THR A 84 -14.12 -13.00 -2.13
CA THR A 84 -13.52 -12.30 -0.99
C THR A 84 -13.53 -13.19 0.25
N ASP A 85 -12.80 -12.80 1.30
CA ASP A 85 -13.09 -13.32 2.65
C ASP A 85 -14.56 -13.09 2.99
N ASN A 86 -15.22 -14.17 3.41
CA ASN A 86 -16.60 -14.24 3.84
C ASN A 86 -16.74 -15.11 5.10
N THR A 87 -15.65 -15.28 5.85
CA THR A 87 -15.57 -16.12 7.04
C THR A 87 -15.71 -15.32 8.33
N GLY A 88 -16.17 -15.92 9.41
CA GLY A 88 -16.40 -15.21 10.68
C GLY A 88 -17.55 -14.21 10.64
N ASP A 89 -17.72 -13.46 11.74
CA ASP A 89 -18.93 -12.69 12.01
C ASP A 89 -18.85 -11.20 11.63
N ASP A 90 -17.74 -10.76 11.04
CA ASP A 90 -17.52 -9.37 10.58
C ASP A 90 -17.71 -8.30 11.68
N VAL A 91 -17.15 -8.55 12.87
CA VAL A 91 -17.31 -7.69 14.06
C VAL A 91 -16.15 -6.70 14.25
N TYR A 92 -16.39 -5.61 14.99
CA TYR A 92 -15.34 -4.63 15.30
C TYR A 92 -14.15 -5.23 16.03
N GLY A 93 -12.96 -4.95 15.52
CA GLY A 93 -11.70 -5.59 15.94
C GLY A 93 -11.41 -6.96 15.30
N ASN A 94 -12.39 -7.61 14.68
CA ASN A 94 -12.25 -8.92 14.02
C ASN A 94 -13.13 -9.02 12.77
N HIS A 95 -12.98 -8.04 11.87
CA HIS A 95 -13.78 -7.90 10.66
C HIS A 95 -13.21 -8.73 9.51
N GLN A 96 -14.05 -9.05 8.54
CA GLN A 96 -13.66 -9.79 7.34
C GLN A 96 -12.70 -8.98 6.48
N VAL A 97 -11.61 -9.59 6.01
CA VAL A 97 -10.58 -8.88 5.26
C VAL A 97 -10.94 -8.79 3.77
N ARG A 98 -12.04 -8.08 3.47
CA ARG A 98 -12.70 -8.17 2.17
C ARG A 98 -11.89 -7.54 1.02
N ALA A 99 -11.77 -8.23 -0.11
CA ALA A 99 -11.08 -7.67 -1.27
C ALA A 99 -11.89 -6.57 -1.97
N CYS A 100 -11.25 -5.43 -2.26
CA CYS A 100 -11.79 -4.40 -3.15
C CYS A 100 -11.85 -4.86 -4.62
N LEU A 101 -12.38 -4.03 -5.51
CA LEU A 101 -12.50 -4.30 -6.95
C LEU A 101 -11.17 -4.75 -7.58
N ARG A 102 -10.05 -4.12 -7.19
CA ARG A 102 -8.71 -4.49 -7.69
C ARG A 102 -8.34 -5.93 -7.30
N GLY A 103 -8.62 -6.32 -6.06
CA GLY A 103 -8.35 -7.67 -5.55
C GLY A 103 -9.26 -8.72 -6.21
N ARG A 104 -10.57 -8.44 -6.31
CA ARG A 104 -11.54 -9.31 -6.99
C ARG A 104 -11.23 -9.50 -8.48
N SER A 105 -10.59 -8.52 -9.11
CA SER A 105 -10.19 -8.58 -10.51
C SER A 105 -8.88 -9.34 -10.78
N ILE A 106 -8.21 -9.92 -9.76
CA ILE A 106 -6.86 -10.48 -9.92
C ILE A 106 -6.79 -11.59 -10.98
N ARG A 107 -7.90 -12.32 -11.22
CA ARG A 107 -8.00 -13.31 -12.30
C ARG A 107 -7.61 -12.72 -13.66
N ARG A 108 -7.99 -11.47 -13.93
CA ARG A 108 -7.63 -10.78 -15.19
C ARG A 108 -6.13 -10.59 -15.34
N ARG A 109 -5.39 -10.42 -14.23
CA ARG A 109 -3.92 -10.33 -14.23
C ARG A 109 -3.27 -11.72 -14.41
N ILE A 110 -3.84 -12.75 -13.79
CA ILE A 110 -3.36 -14.14 -13.92
C ILE A 110 -3.50 -14.62 -15.38
N ASN A 111 -4.60 -14.27 -16.05
CA ASN A 111 -4.91 -14.74 -17.39
C ASN A 111 -4.66 -13.69 -18.49
N HIS A 112 -3.91 -12.61 -18.18
CA HIS A 112 -3.68 -11.55 -19.16
C HIS A 112 -2.87 -12.07 -20.35
N PRO A 113 -3.21 -11.72 -21.62
CA PRO A 113 -2.46 -12.16 -22.79
C PRO A 113 -1.00 -11.72 -22.74
N ASP A 114 -0.72 -10.53 -22.22
CA ASP A 114 0.64 -9.99 -22.09
C ASP A 114 1.40 -10.49 -20.84
N ARG A 115 0.88 -11.50 -20.12
CA ARG A 115 1.54 -12.03 -18.94
C ARG A 115 2.90 -12.62 -19.32
N LEU A 116 3.94 -12.25 -18.56
CA LEU A 116 5.27 -12.83 -18.68
C LEU A 116 5.25 -14.28 -18.18
N ASN A 117 5.24 -15.23 -19.11
CA ASN A 117 5.14 -16.67 -18.83
C ASN A 117 6.49 -17.39 -18.87
N TYR A 118 7.51 -16.79 -19.48
CA TYR A 118 8.82 -17.41 -19.71
C TYR A 118 9.94 -16.41 -19.45
N PRO A 119 11.16 -16.89 -19.11
CA PRO A 119 12.36 -16.06 -19.18
C PRO A 119 12.59 -15.54 -20.60
N MET A 120 12.86 -14.25 -20.71
CA MET A 120 13.04 -13.56 -21.99
C MET A 120 14.39 -12.82 -22.01
N LYS A 121 15.15 -12.94 -23.10
CA LYS A 121 16.43 -12.26 -23.32
C LYS A 121 16.27 -11.19 -24.38
N ARG A 122 16.77 -9.99 -24.10
CA ARG A 122 16.72 -8.87 -25.04
C ARG A 122 17.67 -9.11 -26.20
N VAL A 123 17.18 -9.01 -27.43
CA VAL A 123 17.96 -9.17 -28.67
C VAL A 123 18.10 -7.88 -29.49
N GLY A 124 17.31 -6.84 -29.17
CA GLY A 124 17.40 -5.50 -29.80
C GLY A 124 17.98 -4.43 -28.88
N ARG A 125 17.94 -3.16 -29.31
CA ARG A 125 18.31 -2.03 -28.43
C ARG A 125 17.31 -1.89 -27.27
N ARG A 126 17.76 -1.33 -26.14
CA ARG A 126 16.87 -1.04 -25.00
C ARG A 126 15.75 -0.08 -25.47
N GLY A 127 14.50 -0.40 -25.14
CA GLY A 127 13.32 0.33 -25.58
C GLY A 127 12.61 -0.25 -26.82
N GLU A 128 13.25 -1.14 -27.59
CA GLU A 128 12.64 -1.71 -28.80
C GLU A 128 11.62 -2.84 -28.56
N GLY A 129 11.51 -3.35 -27.33
CA GLY A 129 10.60 -4.46 -27.02
C GLY A 129 10.95 -5.80 -27.68
N LYS A 130 12.17 -5.96 -28.22
CA LYS A 130 12.60 -7.19 -28.91
C LYS A 130 13.26 -8.19 -27.96
N PHE A 131 12.60 -9.32 -27.76
CA PHE A 131 13.08 -10.40 -26.90
C PHE A 131 12.93 -11.77 -27.56
N GLU A 132 13.83 -12.68 -27.22
CA GLU A 132 13.71 -14.11 -27.49
C GLU A 132 13.47 -14.88 -26.19
N ARG A 133 12.76 -16.00 -26.28
CA ARG A 133 12.55 -16.89 -25.13
C ARG A 133 13.82 -17.69 -24.87
N ILE A 134 14.23 -17.77 -23.62
CA ILE A 134 15.37 -18.59 -23.18
C ILE A 134 14.96 -19.58 -22.07
N SER A 135 15.82 -20.54 -21.78
CA SER A 135 15.60 -21.48 -20.67
C SER A 135 15.81 -20.79 -19.31
N TRP A 136 15.23 -21.36 -18.26
CA TRP A 136 15.51 -20.91 -16.89
C TRP A 136 16.99 -21.04 -16.51
N GLN A 137 17.64 -22.12 -16.94
CA GLN A 137 19.06 -22.35 -16.67
C GLN A 137 19.91 -21.25 -17.32
N GLU A 138 19.69 -20.96 -18.61
CA GLU A 138 20.41 -19.88 -19.31
C GLU A 138 20.19 -18.51 -18.64
N ALA A 139 18.95 -18.21 -18.22
CA ALA A 139 18.64 -16.95 -17.55
C ALA A 139 19.41 -16.80 -16.23
N LEU A 140 19.41 -17.84 -15.40
CA LEU A 140 20.11 -17.86 -14.11
C LEU A 140 21.63 -17.81 -14.28
N ASP A 141 22.18 -18.55 -15.24
CA ASP A 141 23.61 -18.54 -15.55
C ASP A 141 24.05 -17.17 -16.06
N THR A 142 23.27 -16.56 -16.96
CA THR A 142 23.55 -15.23 -17.50
C THR A 142 23.55 -14.16 -16.39
N ILE A 143 22.52 -14.16 -15.53
CA ILE A 143 22.39 -13.19 -14.45
C ILE A 143 23.49 -13.39 -13.40
N SER A 144 23.75 -14.64 -13.00
CA SER A 144 24.77 -14.95 -11.99
C SER A 144 26.19 -14.64 -12.49
N ALA A 145 26.52 -14.95 -13.74
CA ALA A 145 27.80 -14.58 -14.34
C ALA A 145 27.98 -13.06 -14.41
N SER A 146 26.93 -12.33 -14.82
CA SER A 146 26.97 -10.87 -14.82
C SER A 146 27.13 -10.29 -13.41
N LEU A 147 26.43 -10.84 -12.41
CA LEU A 147 26.53 -10.41 -11.02
C LEU A 147 27.95 -10.62 -10.48
N LYS A 148 28.49 -11.83 -10.65
CA LYS A 148 29.87 -12.18 -10.23
C LYS A 148 30.89 -11.23 -10.86
N LYS A 149 30.83 -11.06 -12.18
CA LYS A 149 31.72 -10.15 -12.91
C LYS A 149 31.63 -8.71 -12.39
N THR A 150 30.42 -8.20 -12.17
CA THR A 150 30.22 -6.84 -11.65
C THR A 150 30.84 -6.69 -10.26
N VAL A 151 30.61 -7.66 -9.37
CA VAL A 151 31.15 -7.62 -8.00
C VAL A 151 32.68 -7.79 -7.99
N GLU A 152 33.23 -8.68 -8.81
CA GLU A 152 34.68 -8.85 -8.96
C GLU A 152 35.36 -7.59 -9.50
N THR A 153 34.70 -6.86 -10.41
CA THR A 153 35.29 -5.68 -11.08
C THR A 153 35.10 -4.40 -10.26
N TYR A 154 33.93 -4.22 -9.63
CA TYR A 154 33.50 -2.94 -9.06
C TYR A 154 33.04 -3.02 -7.59
N GLY A 155 33.04 -4.22 -6.99
CA GLY A 155 32.56 -4.45 -5.63
C GLY A 155 31.03 -4.55 -5.50
N ASN A 156 30.56 -4.91 -4.31
CA ASN A 156 29.14 -5.09 -4.01
C ASN A 156 28.31 -3.81 -4.15
N GLU A 157 28.90 -2.63 -3.97
CA GLU A 157 28.23 -1.33 -4.10
C GLU A 157 27.86 -0.98 -5.56
N ALA A 158 28.40 -1.70 -6.55
CA ALA A 158 27.96 -1.57 -7.93
C ALA A 158 26.61 -2.25 -8.22
N VAL A 159 26.08 -3.03 -7.25
CA VAL A 159 24.80 -3.72 -7.37
C VAL A 159 23.74 -2.94 -6.61
N TYR A 160 22.76 -2.39 -7.33
CA TYR A 160 21.66 -1.65 -6.74
C TYR A 160 20.35 -2.45 -6.77
N ILE A 161 19.70 -2.56 -5.60
CA ILE A 161 18.33 -3.09 -5.49
C ILE A 161 17.38 -1.90 -5.40
N HIS A 162 16.54 -1.73 -6.43
CA HIS A 162 15.63 -0.60 -6.54
C HIS A 162 14.52 -0.58 -5.46
N TYR A 163 14.20 0.61 -4.93
CA TYR A 163 13.22 0.83 -3.84
C TYR A 163 11.81 0.34 -4.12
N SER A 164 11.35 0.41 -5.36
CA SER A 164 10.14 -0.34 -5.70
C SER A 164 9.94 -0.51 -7.20
N SER A 165 9.34 -1.63 -7.58
CA SER A 165 8.32 -1.68 -8.64
C SER A 165 7.36 -2.83 -8.29
N GLY A 166 6.14 -2.50 -7.88
CA GLY A 166 5.09 -3.49 -7.61
C GLY A 166 5.37 -4.47 -6.46
N ILE A 167 5.27 -5.77 -6.74
CA ILE A 167 5.30 -6.85 -5.74
C ILE A 167 6.74 -7.38 -5.61
N VAL A 168 7.52 -6.78 -4.72
CA VAL A 168 8.96 -7.13 -4.56
C VAL A 168 9.19 -8.31 -3.60
N GLY A 169 8.16 -8.69 -2.82
CA GLY A 169 8.21 -9.73 -1.77
C GLY A 169 7.40 -10.99 -2.05
N GLY A 170 6.79 -11.08 -3.23
CA GLY A 170 5.81 -12.11 -3.55
C GLY A 170 4.60 -12.10 -2.59
N ASN A 171 4.11 -13.30 -2.27
CA ASN A 171 3.03 -13.54 -1.30
C ASN A 171 3.55 -13.76 0.14
N ILE A 172 4.87 -13.90 0.31
CA ILE A 172 5.49 -14.35 1.57
C ILE A 172 5.98 -13.17 2.41
N THR A 173 6.32 -12.04 1.79
CA THR A 173 6.83 -10.87 2.51
C THR A 173 6.06 -9.58 2.19
N ARG A 174 6.22 -8.56 3.04
CA ARG A 174 5.70 -7.21 2.77
C ARG A 174 6.22 -6.74 1.40
N SER A 175 5.46 -5.94 0.65
CA SER A 175 5.89 -5.35 -0.64
C SER A 175 6.99 -4.30 -0.44
N SER A 176 8.13 -4.71 0.11
CA SER A 176 9.30 -3.90 0.42
C SER A 176 10.54 -4.65 -0.07
N PRO A 177 11.39 -4.03 -0.89
CA PRO A 177 12.65 -4.66 -1.31
C PRO A 177 13.53 -5.02 -0.13
N ALA A 178 13.50 -4.24 0.95
CA ALA A 178 14.29 -4.50 2.16
C ALA A 178 13.96 -5.85 2.82
N ALA A 179 12.74 -6.37 2.61
CA ALA A 179 12.29 -7.66 3.11
C ALA A 179 12.09 -8.70 1.98
N SER A 180 12.75 -8.52 0.83
CA SER A 180 12.64 -9.44 -0.31
C SER A 180 13.66 -10.60 -0.24
N PRO A 181 13.36 -11.76 -0.85
CA PRO A 181 14.34 -12.83 -1.04
C PRO A 181 15.60 -12.35 -1.78
N VAL A 182 15.47 -11.37 -2.68
CA VAL A 182 16.59 -10.78 -3.43
C VAL A 182 17.52 -10.00 -2.49
N LYS A 183 16.98 -9.17 -1.59
CA LYS A 183 17.80 -8.47 -0.60
C LYS A 183 18.47 -9.45 0.36
N ARG A 184 17.77 -10.52 0.77
CA ARG A 184 18.36 -11.59 1.58
C ARG A 184 19.53 -12.26 0.86
N LEU A 185 19.37 -12.62 -0.42
CA LEU A 185 20.46 -13.16 -1.24
C LEU A 185 21.66 -12.22 -1.27
N MET A 186 21.44 -10.93 -1.55
CA MET A 186 22.54 -9.97 -1.61
C MET A 186 23.23 -9.79 -0.25
N ASN A 187 22.51 -9.81 0.87
CA ASN A 187 23.12 -9.77 2.19
C ASN A 187 24.03 -11.00 2.44
N CYS A 188 23.62 -12.18 1.98
CA CYS A 188 24.47 -13.38 2.04
C CYS A 188 25.68 -13.31 1.08
N TYR A 189 25.59 -12.53 0.01
CA TYR A 189 26.63 -12.39 -1.03
C TYR A 189 27.60 -11.21 -0.79
N GLY A 190 27.55 -10.57 0.38
CA GLY A 190 28.45 -9.46 0.76
C GLY A 190 27.83 -8.06 0.67
N GLY A 191 26.53 -7.95 0.41
CA GLY A 191 25.78 -6.69 0.40
C GLY A 191 25.48 -6.15 -1.00
N SER A 192 24.88 -4.96 -1.03
CA SER A 192 24.47 -4.20 -2.22
C SER A 192 24.34 -2.73 -1.85
N LEU A 193 24.42 -1.84 -2.84
CA LEU A 193 24.12 -0.42 -2.66
C LEU A 193 22.74 -0.27 -2.04
N ASN A 194 22.68 0.47 -0.93
CA ASN A 194 21.45 0.73 -0.23
C ASN A 194 20.69 1.90 -0.88
N GLN A 195 19.45 2.08 -0.45
CA GLN A 195 18.59 3.17 -0.88
C GLN A 195 18.31 4.10 0.29
N TYR A 196 18.05 5.37 -0.03
CA TYR A 196 17.52 6.33 0.92
C TYR A 196 16.16 6.84 0.42
N GLY A 197 15.28 7.17 1.36
CA GLY A 197 13.98 7.78 1.06
C GLY A 197 12.89 6.81 0.56
N SER A 198 11.76 7.41 0.19
CA SER A 198 10.51 6.76 -0.25
C SER A 198 9.74 7.75 -1.11
N TYR A 199 9.29 7.36 -2.31
CA TYR A 199 8.41 8.22 -3.13
C TYR A 199 7.02 8.42 -2.49
N SER A 200 6.68 7.63 -1.47
CA SER A 200 5.36 7.66 -0.85
C SER A 200 5.33 8.44 0.46
N THR A 201 6.34 8.28 1.31
CA THR A 201 6.32 8.66 2.73
C THR A 201 7.64 9.28 3.22
N ALA A 202 8.58 9.63 2.33
CA ALA A 202 9.93 10.05 2.72
C ALA A 202 9.95 11.09 3.84
N GLN A 203 9.12 12.12 3.70
CA GLN A 203 9.20 13.29 4.55
C GLN A 203 8.62 13.04 5.94
N ILE A 204 7.43 12.43 6.03
CA ILE A 204 6.86 12.07 7.33
C ILE A 204 7.70 11.00 8.05
N SER A 205 8.20 9.99 7.31
CA SER A 205 9.04 8.94 7.90
C SER A 205 10.40 9.46 8.40
N CYS A 206 10.89 10.55 7.80
CA CYS A 206 12.08 11.27 8.26
C CYS A 206 11.75 12.13 9.49
N ALA A 207 10.64 12.87 9.46
CA ALA A 207 10.25 13.84 10.48
C ALA A 207 9.89 13.25 11.84
N MET A 208 9.09 12.18 11.88
CA MET A 208 8.50 11.69 13.12
C MET A 208 9.54 11.21 14.14
N PRO A 209 10.63 10.48 13.77
CA PRO A 209 11.67 10.13 14.72
C PRO A 209 12.36 11.32 15.40
N TYR A 210 12.49 12.46 14.73
CA TYR A 210 13.01 13.70 15.34
C TYR A 210 11.99 14.39 16.26
N THR A 211 10.70 14.07 16.12
CA THR A 211 9.61 14.72 16.87
C THR A 211 9.17 13.87 18.08
N TYR A 212 9.02 12.56 17.89
CA TYR A 212 8.50 11.62 18.89
C TYR A 212 9.48 10.49 19.25
N GLY A 213 10.66 10.42 18.64
CA GLY A 213 11.63 9.33 18.85
C GLY A 213 11.34 8.06 18.05
N SER A 214 10.15 7.92 17.45
CA SER A 214 9.81 6.82 16.53
C SER A 214 8.79 7.25 15.46
N ASN A 215 8.31 6.30 14.66
CA ASN A 215 7.22 6.49 13.70
C ASN A 215 5.91 5.87 14.20
N ASP A 216 5.82 5.53 15.49
CA ASP A 216 4.66 4.84 16.05
C ASP A 216 3.51 5.81 16.31
N GLY A 217 2.29 5.29 16.27
CA GLY A 217 1.06 6.03 16.53
C GLY A 217 -0.11 5.08 16.72
N ASN A 218 -1.26 5.63 17.10
CA ASN A 218 -2.44 4.82 17.36
C ASN A 218 -3.03 4.23 16.08
N SER A 219 -3.61 3.03 16.20
CA SER A 219 -4.42 2.44 15.14
C SER A 219 -5.63 3.32 14.83
N THR A 220 -6.11 3.29 13.57
CA THR A 220 -7.39 3.94 13.20
C THR A 220 -8.57 3.42 14.02
N SER A 221 -8.48 2.20 14.56
CA SER A 221 -9.49 1.67 15.48
C SER A 221 -9.62 2.45 16.79
N ASP A 222 -8.61 3.21 17.19
CA ASP A 222 -8.65 3.99 18.42
C ASP A 222 -9.56 5.23 18.32
N ILE A 223 -10.06 5.54 17.11
CA ILE A 223 -11.10 6.56 16.90
C ILE A 223 -12.36 6.27 17.75
N GLU A 224 -12.60 5.03 18.14
CA GLU A 224 -13.73 4.64 19.01
C GLU A 224 -13.67 5.33 20.39
N ASN A 225 -12.48 5.77 20.81
CA ASN A 225 -12.24 6.46 22.07
C ASN A 225 -12.17 8.00 21.92
N SER A 226 -12.39 8.53 20.71
CA SER A 226 -12.27 9.96 20.41
C SER A 226 -13.61 10.69 20.43
N LYS A 227 -13.60 12.02 20.61
CA LYS A 227 -14.79 12.89 20.45
C LYS A 227 -14.68 13.83 19.25
N LEU A 228 -13.45 14.03 18.77
CA LEU A 228 -13.12 14.83 17.60
C LEU A 228 -12.11 14.06 16.75
N VAL A 229 -12.32 14.02 15.45
CA VAL A 229 -11.43 13.44 14.43
C VAL A 229 -11.07 14.56 13.46
N VAL A 230 -9.79 14.90 13.35
CA VAL A 230 -9.28 15.89 12.39
C VAL A 230 -8.33 15.20 11.41
N MET A 231 -8.63 15.28 10.12
CA MET A 231 -7.91 14.59 9.07
C MET A 231 -7.25 15.59 8.11
N PHE A 232 -5.91 15.63 8.08
CA PHE A 232 -5.15 16.46 7.14
C PHE A 232 -4.77 15.65 5.90
N GLY A 233 -5.39 15.96 4.75
CA GLY A 233 -5.12 15.35 3.46
C GLY A 233 -5.15 13.81 3.48
N ASN A 234 -5.99 13.24 4.36
CA ASN A 234 -6.10 11.80 4.56
C ASN A 234 -7.39 11.29 3.89
N ASN A 235 -7.24 10.46 2.88
CA ASN A 235 -8.34 9.93 2.07
C ASN A 235 -8.29 8.40 1.99
N PRO A 236 -8.55 7.69 3.09
CA PRO A 236 -8.57 6.23 3.10
C PRO A 236 -9.65 5.63 2.18
N ALA A 237 -10.77 6.33 1.93
CA ALA A 237 -11.82 5.82 1.07
C ALA A 237 -11.34 5.58 -0.37
N GLU A 238 -10.38 6.37 -0.89
CA GLU A 238 -9.77 6.12 -2.21
C GLU A 238 -8.45 5.37 -2.12
N THR A 239 -7.63 5.67 -1.10
CA THR A 239 -6.26 5.14 -1.03
C THR A 239 -6.18 3.77 -0.35
N ARG A 240 -7.19 3.43 0.47
CA ARG A 240 -7.26 2.23 1.32
C ARG A 240 -8.61 1.50 1.22
N MET A 241 -9.27 1.54 0.05
CA MET A 241 -10.53 0.83 -0.31
C MET A 241 -10.59 -0.67 0.01
N SER A 242 -9.45 -1.29 0.30
CA SER A 242 -9.34 -2.71 0.59
C SER A 242 -9.83 -3.02 1.99
N GLY A 243 -10.42 -4.19 2.20
CA GLY A 243 -10.86 -4.68 3.51
C GLY A 243 -9.71 -5.03 4.45
N GLY A 244 -8.50 -4.51 4.26
CA GLY A 244 -7.53 -4.45 5.37
C GLY A 244 -7.93 -3.46 6.46
N GLY A 245 -9.11 -2.86 6.35
CA GLY A 245 -9.81 -2.31 7.49
C GLY A 245 -9.70 -0.81 7.67
N ILE A 246 -8.79 -0.08 7.04
CA ILE A 246 -8.59 1.35 7.39
C ILE A 246 -9.86 2.18 7.20
N THR A 247 -10.50 2.14 6.02
CA THR A 247 -11.76 2.85 5.78
C THR A 247 -12.89 2.32 6.65
N TRP A 248 -12.95 1.00 6.82
CA TRP A 248 -13.98 0.33 7.63
C TRP A 248 -13.87 0.71 9.11
N PHE A 249 -12.65 0.72 9.66
CA PHE A 249 -12.35 1.16 11.01
C PHE A 249 -12.67 2.63 11.17
N LEU A 250 -12.28 3.50 10.24
CA LEU A 250 -12.66 4.91 10.30
C LEU A 250 -14.18 5.08 10.45
N GLU A 251 -14.96 4.40 9.59
CA GLU A 251 -16.43 4.49 9.61
C GLU A 251 -17.01 3.90 10.90
N GLN A 252 -16.62 2.68 11.27
CA GLN A 252 -17.19 1.97 12.42
C GLN A 252 -16.74 2.53 13.77
N ALA A 253 -15.48 2.92 13.89
CA ALA A 253 -14.96 3.54 15.10
C ALA A 253 -15.64 4.89 15.34
N ARG A 254 -15.83 5.68 14.28
CA ARG A 254 -16.53 6.96 14.37
C ARG A 254 -18.00 6.78 14.71
N GLU A 255 -18.69 5.80 14.10
CA GLU A 255 -20.09 5.50 14.43
C GLU A 255 -20.26 5.16 15.91
N ARG A 256 -19.31 4.40 16.48
CA ARG A 256 -19.30 4.02 17.91
C ARG A 256 -19.00 5.19 18.84
N SER A 257 -18.06 6.04 18.46
CA SER A 257 -17.67 7.19 19.29
C SER A 257 -18.57 8.40 19.12
N ASN A 258 -19.35 8.43 18.05
CA ASN A 258 -20.10 9.59 17.58
C ASN A 258 -19.22 10.85 17.47
N ALA A 259 -17.93 10.66 17.15
CA ALA A 259 -16.97 11.74 17.08
C ALA A 259 -17.28 12.68 15.90
N ARG A 260 -17.19 13.99 16.16
CA ARG A 260 -17.20 15.01 15.11
C ARG A 260 -15.99 14.80 14.20
N MET A 261 -16.19 14.77 12.89
CA MET A 261 -15.13 14.56 11.89
C MET A 261 -14.96 15.80 11.01
N ILE A 262 -13.76 16.36 11.04
CA ILE A 262 -13.33 17.49 10.22
C ILE A 262 -12.28 17.01 9.23
N VAL A 263 -12.53 17.20 7.94
CA VAL A 263 -11.61 16.85 6.86
C VAL A 263 -11.00 18.13 6.28
N ILE A 264 -9.68 18.26 6.39
CA ILE A 264 -8.90 19.37 5.82
C ILE A 264 -8.21 18.83 4.57
N ASP A 265 -8.72 19.19 3.39
CA ASP A 265 -8.20 18.69 2.12
C ASP A 265 -8.55 19.70 1.00
N PRO A 266 -7.64 20.02 0.06
CA PRO A 266 -7.96 20.87 -1.08
C PRO A 266 -9.06 20.29 -1.97
N ARG A 267 -9.29 18.98 -1.94
CA ARG A 267 -10.33 18.29 -2.70
C ARG A 267 -11.42 17.77 -1.76
N TYR A 268 -12.68 17.88 -2.18
CA TYR A 268 -13.77 17.16 -1.55
C TYR A 268 -13.68 15.68 -1.95
N THR A 269 -13.12 14.85 -1.07
CA THR A 269 -12.72 13.46 -1.37
C THR A 269 -13.82 12.45 -1.07
N ASP A 270 -13.67 11.20 -1.53
CA ASP A 270 -14.62 10.13 -1.19
C ASP A 270 -14.61 9.78 0.31
N THR A 271 -13.58 10.18 1.07
CA THR A 271 -13.59 10.04 2.55
C THR A 271 -14.51 11.06 3.20
N ALA A 272 -14.54 12.28 2.67
CA ALA A 272 -15.52 13.28 3.05
C ALA A 272 -16.89 12.85 2.50
N ALA A 273 -17.26 13.24 1.28
CA ALA A 273 -18.47 12.78 0.57
C ALA A 273 -19.75 12.66 1.44
N GLY A 274 -19.94 13.56 2.41
CA GLY A 274 -21.10 13.62 3.30
C GLY A 274 -21.01 12.74 4.54
N ARG A 275 -19.86 12.11 4.80
CA ARG A 275 -19.58 11.40 6.05
C ARG A 275 -18.99 12.32 7.10
N GLU A 276 -18.28 13.35 6.68
CA GLU A 276 -17.71 14.38 7.54
C GLU A 276 -18.78 15.32 8.10
N ASP A 277 -18.49 15.93 9.24
CA ASP A 277 -19.31 17.01 9.77
C ASP A 277 -18.87 18.39 9.25
N GLU A 278 -17.63 18.49 8.76
CA GLU A 278 -17.10 19.70 8.12
C GLU A 278 -15.95 19.35 7.17
N TRP A 279 -15.96 19.96 5.99
CA TRP A 279 -14.85 19.97 5.06
C TRP A 279 -14.23 21.38 4.98
N ILE A 280 -12.91 21.46 5.13
CA ILE A 280 -12.14 22.69 5.07
C ILE A 280 -11.24 22.66 3.81
N PRO A 281 -11.57 23.45 2.77
CA PRO A 281 -10.85 23.46 1.49
C PRO A 281 -9.55 24.28 1.57
N ILE A 282 -8.51 23.70 2.14
CA ILE A 282 -7.21 24.37 2.29
C ILE A 282 -6.51 24.57 0.93
N ARG A 283 -5.78 25.67 0.75
CA ARG A 283 -4.87 25.84 -0.38
C ARG A 283 -3.76 24.76 -0.34
N PRO A 284 -3.47 24.04 -1.44
CA PRO A 284 -2.46 22.99 -1.44
C PRO A 284 -1.09 23.47 -0.92
N GLY A 285 -0.49 22.70 -0.01
CA GLY A 285 0.85 22.96 0.54
C GLY A 285 0.90 23.98 1.66
N THR A 286 -0.25 24.43 2.20
CA THR A 286 -0.32 25.49 3.22
C THR A 286 -0.72 24.99 4.61
N ASP A 287 -0.76 23.68 4.82
CA ASP A 287 -1.19 23.03 6.06
C ASP A 287 -0.37 23.50 7.28
N ALA A 288 0.95 23.66 7.14
CA ALA A 288 1.80 24.15 8.23
C ALA A 288 1.43 25.58 8.67
N ALA A 289 0.98 26.44 7.74
CA ALA A 289 0.50 27.79 8.07
C ALA A 289 -0.85 27.75 8.80
N LEU A 290 -1.75 26.84 8.41
CA LEU A 290 -3.00 26.61 9.15
C LEU A 290 -2.70 26.17 10.58
N VAL A 291 -1.80 25.19 10.76
CA VAL A 291 -1.43 24.68 12.08
C VAL A 291 -0.78 25.77 12.93
N ALA A 292 0.12 26.58 12.37
CA ALA A 292 0.71 27.69 13.12
C ALA A 292 -0.34 28.74 13.55
N GLY A 293 -1.35 29.01 12.70
CA GLY A 293 -2.52 29.82 13.03
C GLY A 293 -3.36 29.24 14.16
N ILE A 294 -3.55 27.92 14.17
CA ILE A 294 -4.25 27.19 15.24
C ILE A 294 -3.46 27.27 16.54
N ALA A 295 -2.16 26.97 16.50
CA ALA A 295 -1.27 27.01 17.66
C ALA A 295 -1.25 28.41 18.30
N TRP A 296 -1.27 29.47 17.49
CA TRP A 296 -1.35 30.85 18.00
C TRP A 296 -2.59 31.07 18.86
N VAL A 297 -3.76 30.58 18.42
CA VAL A 297 -5.01 30.69 19.19
C VAL A 297 -4.93 29.83 20.45
N LEU A 298 -4.46 28.58 20.35
CA LEU A 298 -4.33 27.69 21.49
C LEU A 298 -3.42 28.30 22.58
N ILE A 299 -2.32 28.93 22.18
CA ILE A 299 -1.38 29.58 23.10
C ILE A 299 -2.00 30.84 23.73
N ASN A 300 -2.58 31.73 22.92
CA ASN A 300 -3.11 33.01 23.43
C ASN A 300 -4.39 32.84 24.26
N GLU A 301 -5.16 31.77 24.04
CA GLU A 301 -6.36 31.45 24.81
C GLU A 301 -6.10 30.44 25.95
N ASN A 302 -4.84 30.08 26.21
CA ASN A 302 -4.46 29.11 27.26
C ASN A 302 -5.17 27.75 27.13
N LEU A 303 -5.32 27.24 25.90
CA LEU A 303 -5.95 25.95 25.60
C LEU A 303 -4.93 24.81 25.41
N VAL A 304 -3.64 25.09 25.62
CA VAL A 304 -2.57 24.09 25.61
C VAL A 304 -2.50 23.31 26.92
N ASP A 305 -2.09 22.04 26.86
CA ASP A 305 -1.82 21.23 28.06
C ASP A 305 -0.42 21.55 28.60
N GLN A 306 -0.31 22.62 29.39
CA GLN A 306 0.98 23.06 29.92
C GLN A 306 1.68 21.98 30.79
N PRO A 307 0.98 21.23 31.67
CA PRO A 307 1.62 20.12 32.39
C PRO A 307 2.22 19.05 31.48
N PHE A 308 1.56 18.71 30.36
CA PHE A 308 2.13 17.79 29.38
C PHE A 308 3.40 18.38 28.73
N LEU A 309 3.31 19.64 28.27
CA LEU A 309 4.41 20.32 27.60
C LEU A 309 5.64 20.48 28.50
N ASP A 310 5.44 20.82 29.77
CA ASP A 310 6.50 20.97 30.76
C ASP A 310 7.25 19.66 31.06
N ASN A 311 6.56 18.53 30.97
CA ASN A 311 7.10 17.22 31.38
C ASN A 311 7.64 16.40 30.19
N TYR A 312 7.05 16.54 29.01
CA TYR A 312 7.28 15.63 27.88
C TYR A 312 7.80 16.32 26.62
N CYS A 313 7.99 17.64 26.62
CA CYS A 313 8.51 18.38 25.47
C CYS A 313 9.82 19.11 25.79
N ILE A 314 10.65 19.24 24.76
CA ILE A 314 11.89 20.02 24.79
C ILE A 314 11.73 21.16 23.77
N GLY A 315 12.04 22.38 24.19
CA GLY A 315 12.01 23.57 23.34
C GLY A 315 10.60 24.06 22.97
N TYR A 316 9.58 23.78 23.78
CA TYR A 316 8.25 24.39 23.60
C TYR A 316 8.28 25.89 23.98
N ASP A 317 8.82 26.18 25.16
CA ASP A 317 9.00 27.51 25.73
C ASP A 317 10.39 27.65 26.38
N GLU A 318 10.70 28.83 26.92
CA GLU A 318 11.99 29.11 27.55
C GLU A 318 12.31 28.15 28.73
N LYS A 319 11.29 27.63 29.42
CA LYS A 319 11.47 26.68 30.53
C LYS A 319 11.98 25.33 30.04
N THR A 320 11.51 24.90 28.88
CA THR A 320 11.83 23.59 28.28
C THR A 320 12.95 23.68 27.23
N LEU A 321 13.47 24.87 26.97
CA LEU A 321 14.52 25.13 26.00
C LEU A 321 15.89 24.65 26.53
N PRO A 322 16.71 23.93 25.72
CA PRO A 322 18.08 23.58 26.10
C PRO A 322 18.93 24.81 26.41
N ALA A 323 19.82 24.71 27.40
CA ALA A 323 20.62 25.84 27.88
C ALA A 323 21.60 26.42 26.84
N ASP A 324 21.97 25.63 25.82
CA ASP A 324 22.84 26.03 24.71
C ASP A 324 22.06 26.59 23.50
N ALA A 325 20.73 26.56 23.54
CA ALA A 325 19.91 27.13 22.49
C ALA A 325 19.79 28.66 22.64
N PRO A 326 19.63 29.41 21.53
CA PRO A 326 19.49 30.86 21.59
C PRO A 326 18.19 31.27 22.31
N PRO A 327 18.18 32.39 23.05
CA PRO A 327 16.95 32.95 23.63
C PRO A 327 15.85 33.09 22.56
N ASN A 328 14.60 32.78 22.92
CA ASN A 328 13.47 32.74 21.98
C ASN A 328 13.63 31.71 20.83
N GLY A 329 14.55 30.75 20.94
CA GLY A 329 14.71 29.63 19.99
C GLY A 329 13.63 28.56 20.08
N HIS A 330 12.67 28.70 21.00
CA HIS A 330 11.60 27.74 21.26
C HIS A 330 10.37 27.94 20.36
N TYR A 331 9.54 26.90 20.23
CA TYR A 331 8.36 26.89 19.35
C TYR A 331 7.35 28.01 19.65
N LYS A 332 7.06 28.26 20.94
CA LYS A 332 6.13 29.31 21.37
C LYS A 332 6.57 30.71 20.90
N ALA A 333 7.87 31.02 20.89
CA ALA A 333 8.39 32.31 20.42
C ALA A 333 8.22 32.44 18.90
N TYR A 334 8.50 31.37 18.15
CA TYR A 334 8.22 31.33 16.71
C TYR A 334 6.73 31.62 16.41
N ILE A 335 5.81 30.98 17.13
CA ILE A 335 4.37 31.19 16.94
C ILE A 335 3.95 32.62 17.30
N LEU A 336 4.47 33.17 18.40
CA LEU A 336 4.11 34.50 18.88
C LEU A 336 4.84 35.66 18.16
N GLY A 337 5.73 35.37 17.22
CA GLY A 337 6.49 36.39 16.47
C GLY A 337 7.67 36.99 17.25
N GLN A 338 8.16 36.26 18.24
CA GLN A 338 9.31 36.62 19.08
C GLN A 338 10.60 35.90 18.64
N GLY A 339 10.48 34.94 17.71
CA GLY A 339 11.61 34.25 17.08
C GLY A 339 12.24 35.06 15.95
N GLU A 340 13.15 34.41 15.21
CA GLU A 340 14.02 35.05 14.20
C GLU A 340 13.25 35.77 13.08
N ASP A 341 12.08 35.28 12.67
CA ASP A 341 11.31 35.88 11.59
C ASP A 341 10.46 37.09 12.01
N GLY A 342 10.30 37.35 13.30
CA GLY A 342 9.55 38.49 13.85
C GLY A 342 8.06 38.54 13.48
N ILE A 343 7.47 37.43 13.00
CA ILE A 343 6.10 37.42 12.47
C ILE A 343 5.22 36.55 13.36
N ALA A 344 4.26 37.17 14.04
CA ALA A 344 3.23 36.44 14.78
C ALA A 344 2.33 35.64 13.82
N LYS A 345 2.14 34.35 14.11
CA LYS A 345 1.36 33.41 13.29
C LYS A 345 -0.14 33.54 13.56
N THR A 346 -0.66 34.75 13.49
CA THR A 346 -2.08 35.04 13.81
C THR A 346 -3.04 34.32 12.85
N PRO A 347 -4.32 34.16 13.22
CA PRO A 347 -5.35 33.66 12.31
C PRO A 347 -5.47 34.47 11.01
N GLN A 348 -5.23 35.79 11.04
CA GLN A 348 -5.25 36.64 9.86
C GLN A 348 -4.05 36.33 8.94
N TRP A 349 -2.87 36.13 9.51
CA TRP A 349 -1.68 35.69 8.77
C TRP A 349 -1.92 34.33 8.11
N ALA A 350 -2.42 33.35 8.87
CA ALA A 350 -2.72 32.02 8.35
C ALA A 350 -3.82 32.06 7.28
N SER A 351 -4.84 32.91 7.46
CA SER A 351 -5.95 33.08 6.52
C SER A 351 -5.47 33.54 5.14
N HIS A 352 -4.57 34.52 5.10
CA HIS A 352 -3.99 35.02 3.85
C HIS A 352 -3.26 33.91 3.05
N ILE A 353 -2.53 33.05 3.77
CA ILE A 353 -1.72 31.97 3.16
C ILE A 353 -2.60 30.78 2.76
N THR A 354 -3.53 30.38 3.61
CA THR A 354 -4.31 29.15 3.46
C THR A 354 -5.57 29.32 2.63
N GLY A 355 -6.09 30.56 2.55
CA GLY A 355 -7.42 30.85 2.01
C GLY A 355 -8.57 30.53 2.97
N ILE A 356 -8.30 30.02 4.17
CA ILE A 356 -9.33 29.70 5.17
C ILE A 356 -9.68 30.98 5.95
N PRO A 357 -10.96 31.34 6.14
CA PRO A 357 -11.34 32.51 6.92
C PRO A 357 -10.77 32.50 8.34
N ALA A 358 -10.29 33.64 8.83
CA ALA A 358 -9.66 33.74 10.15
C ALA A 358 -10.60 33.30 11.30
N ASP A 359 -11.90 33.61 11.22
CA ASP A 359 -12.89 33.17 12.20
C ASP A 359 -13.05 31.64 12.23
N ARG A 360 -12.87 30.99 11.07
CA ARG A 360 -12.90 29.55 10.92
C ARG A 360 -11.67 28.89 11.54
N ILE A 361 -10.49 29.48 11.34
CA ILE A 361 -9.24 29.04 11.99
C ILE A 361 -9.38 29.12 13.52
N ILE A 362 -9.91 30.24 14.05
CA ILE A 362 -10.15 30.42 15.49
C ILE A 362 -11.10 29.35 16.03
N LYS A 363 -12.23 29.13 15.37
CA LYS A 363 -13.22 28.14 15.82
C LYS A 363 -12.65 26.70 15.75
N LEU A 364 -11.91 26.35 14.69
CA LEU A 364 -11.21 25.07 14.60
C LEU A 364 -10.19 24.89 15.73
N ALA A 365 -9.40 25.93 16.04
CA ALA A 365 -8.44 25.89 17.14
C ALA A 365 -9.14 25.66 18.49
N ARG A 366 -10.24 26.38 18.75
CA ARG A 366 -11.03 26.20 19.98
C ARG A 366 -11.63 24.79 20.08
N GLU A 367 -12.12 24.23 18.97
CA GLU A 367 -12.62 22.84 18.92
C GLU A 367 -11.50 21.84 19.26
N ILE A 368 -10.31 21.97 18.65
CA ILE A 368 -9.15 21.12 18.94
C ILE A 368 -8.67 21.27 20.41
N GLY A 369 -8.64 22.50 20.91
CA GLY A 369 -8.18 22.81 22.27
C GLY A 369 -9.12 22.29 23.36
N SER A 370 -10.43 22.33 23.12
CA SER A 370 -11.45 22.02 24.14
C SER A 370 -12.01 20.60 24.09
N VAL A 371 -12.07 19.95 22.92
CA VAL A 371 -12.66 18.62 22.79
C VAL A 371 -11.61 17.53 23.07
N LYS A 372 -11.81 16.76 24.14
CA LYS A 372 -10.90 15.67 24.55
C LYS A 372 -11.66 14.33 24.70
N PRO A 373 -11.12 13.21 24.14
CA PRO A 373 -9.90 13.11 23.33
C PRO A 373 -10.10 13.57 21.87
N ALA A 374 -9.08 14.17 21.27
CA ALA A 374 -9.04 14.51 19.85
C ALA A 374 -8.06 13.58 19.12
N TYR A 375 -8.54 12.93 18.05
CA TYR A 375 -7.75 12.14 17.13
C TYR A 375 -7.35 13.01 15.94
N ILE A 376 -6.05 13.27 15.78
CA ILE A 376 -5.52 14.04 14.65
C ILE A 376 -4.66 13.10 13.80
N CYS A 377 -4.88 13.08 12.50
CA CYS A 377 -4.07 12.28 11.59
C CYS A 377 -3.75 13.01 10.30
N GLN A 378 -2.64 12.59 9.68
CA GLN A 378 -2.21 13.08 8.37
C GLN A 378 -2.18 11.94 7.36
N GLY A 379 -2.68 12.22 6.15
CA GLY A 379 -2.42 11.40 4.98
C GLY A 379 -1.03 11.63 4.40
N TRP A 380 -0.80 11.08 3.22
CA TRP A 380 0.50 11.27 2.52
C TRP A 380 0.54 12.51 1.64
N GLY A 381 -0.61 13.15 1.36
CA GLY A 381 -0.70 14.35 0.55
C GLY A 381 0.11 15.53 1.10
N PRO A 382 -0.12 15.96 2.36
CA PRO A 382 0.53 17.16 2.92
C PRO A 382 2.06 17.11 2.94
N GLN A 383 2.65 15.91 3.03
CA GLN A 383 4.10 15.72 3.04
C GLN A 383 4.73 15.54 1.65
N ARG A 384 3.94 15.46 0.56
CA ARG A 384 4.47 15.31 -0.82
C ARG A 384 4.79 16.66 -1.47
N GLN A 385 5.63 17.42 -0.80
CA GLN A 385 6.13 18.71 -1.27
C GLN A 385 7.58 18.92 -0.79
N ALA A 386 8.23 19.99 -1.26
CA ALA A 386 9.65 20.25 -1.02
C ALA A 386 10.01 20.25 0.48
N ASN A 387 9.16 20.83 1.33
CA ASN A 387 9.35 20.93 2.79
C ASN A 387 8.28 20.12 3.56
N GLY A 388 7.89 18.97 3.00
CA GLY A 388 6.80 18.16 3.54
C GLY A 388 7.07 17.63 4.96
N GLU A 389 8.33 17.57 5.37
CA GLU A 389 8.77 17.14 6.69
C GLU A 389 8.40 18.19 7.73
N GLN A 390 8.51 19.48 7.43
CA GLN A 390 8.05 20.54 8.32
C GLN A 390 6.53 20.55 8.43
N THR A 391 5.81 20.23 7.35
CA THR A 391 4.34 20.08 7.41
C THR A 391 3.94 18.92 8.31
N ALA A 392 4.63 17.79 8.21
CA ALA A 392 4.38 16.64 9.06
C ALA A 392 4.70 16.93 10.53
N ARG A 393 5.80 17.64 10.81
CA ARG A 393 6.14 18.11 12.16
C ARG A 393 5.09 19.07 12.70
N ALA A 394 4.64 20.02 11.89
CA ALA A 394 3.61 20.98 12.30
C ALA A 394 2.34 20.24 12.72
N ILE A 395 1.80 19.34 11.92
CA ILE A 395 0.57 18.60 12.24
C ILE A 395 0.72 17.70 13.49
N ALA A 396 1.94 17.24 13.77
CA ALA A 396 2.27 16.45 14.96
C ALA A 396 2.39 17.30 16.25
N MET A 397 2.75 18.58 16.15
CA MET A 397 2.87 19.51 17.28
C MET A 397 1.54 20.20 17.57
#